data_AF-X1H0M6-F1
#
_entry.id   AF-X1H0M6-F1
#
_cell.length_a   1.000
_cell.length_b   1.000
_cell.length_c   1.000
_cell.angle_alpha   90.00
_cell.angle_beta   90.00
_cell.angle_gamma   90.00
#
_symmetry.space_group_name_H-M   'P 1'
#
loop_
_entity.id
_entity.type
_entity.pdbx_description
1 polymer ?
#
loop_
_entity_poly.entity_id
_entity_poly.type
_entity_poly.pdbx_seq_one_letter_code
_entity_poly.pdbx_strand_id
1 'polypeptide(L)'
;MANENTIKTIAKVMIAAAWADGSVSPEEINSLKDLLFQLPDMTASDWSELDIYIETPVGEAERIRLEGELVAQLKTPEDKALAIAALNEVVSADGRVSDSERAVLEEIKSMIESADVAILGPLSRLMRGSIKRRSQEAANAPNREVYLEDFTHNKIFYLVSRRLELESEDITLSEPVLRKLSLAGGLMAHVAYVDQEVTEAEFDAMADILEAKWGASTVEAALVAEVAVSETSQGLDIYRLSREFFET
;
A
#
# COMPACT_ATOMS: atom_id res chain seq x y z
N MET A 1 -19.92 -14.57 1.27
CA MET A 1 -18.55 -15.04 1.02
C MET A 1 -17.97 -14.54 -0.31
N ALA A 2 -18.66 -14.62 -1.45
CA ALA A 2 -18.16 -14.02 -2.70
C ALA A 2 -18.09 -12.47 -2.66
N ASN A 3 -18.96 -11.82 -1.86
CA ASN A 3 -19.09 -10.36 -1.82
C ASN A 3 -17.93 -9.64 -1.11
N GLU A 4 -17.52 -10.10 0.08
CA GLU A 4 -16.47 -9.45 0.91
C GLU A 4 -15.13 -9.34 0.17
N ASN A 5 -14.72 -10.41 -0.53
CA ASN A 5 -13.46 -10.39 -1.28
C ASN A 5 -13.51 -9.43 -2.48
N THR A 6 -14.67 -9.27 -3.11
CA THR A 6 -14.85 -8.33 -4.22
C THR A 6 -14.78 -6.89 -3.76
N ILE A 7 -15.40 -6.54 -2.62
CA ILE A 7 -15.28 -5.19 -2.04
C ILE A 7 -13.82 -4.87 -1.74
N LYS A 8 -13.08 -5.79 -1.11
CA LYS A 8 -11.65 -5.58 -0.84
C LYS A 8 -10.83 -5.39 -2.12
N THR A 9 -11.11 -6.16 -3.16
CA THR A 9 -10.41 -5.99 -4.45
C THR A 9 -10.78 -4.67 -5.13
N ILE A 10 -12.03 -4.21 -5.03
CA ILE A 10 -12.43 -2.86 -5.47
C ILE A 10 -11.62 -1.80 -4.73
N ALA A 11 -11.51 -1.90 -3.40
CA ALA A 11 -10.72 -0.97 -2.59
C ALA A 11 -9.25 -0.92 -3.05
N LYS A 12 -8.62 -2.06 -3.30
CA LYS A 12 -7.25 -2.13 -3.82
C LYS A 12 -7.10 -1.45 -5.18
N VAL A 13 -8.07 -1.64 -6.09
CA VAL A 13 -8.08 -0.97 -7.40
C VAL A 13 -8.30 0.54 -7.25
N MET A 14 -9.13 1.00 -6.32
CA MET A 14 -9.30 2.43 -6.01
C MET A 14 -7.99 3.06 -5.54
N ILE A 15 -7.27 2.39 -4.62
CA ILE A 15 -5.96 2.84 -4.16
C ILE A 15 -4.95 2.84 -5.31
N ALA A 16 -4.92 1.78 -6.11
CA ALA A 16 -4.06 1.69 -7.29
C ALA A 16 -4.29 2.83 -8.29
N ALA A 17 -5.56 3.20 -8.54
CA ALA A 17 -5.91 4.31 -9.42
C ALA A 17 -5.46 5.66 -8.86
N ALA A 18 -5.55 5.87 -7.54
CA ALA A 18 -5.03 7.07 -6.90
C ALA A 18 -3.50 7.23 -7.13
N TRP A 19 -2.75 6.12 -7.11
CA TRP A 19 -1.30 6.11 -7.38
C TRP A 19 -0.93 6.14 -8.88
N ALA A 20 -1.88 6.36 -9.79
CA ALA A 20 -1.64 6.21 -11.23
C ALA A 20 -0.54 7.15 -11.77
N ASP A 21 -0.45 8.37 -11.23
CA ASP A 21 0.56 9.38 -11.57
C ASP A 21 1.89 9.21 -10.83
N GLY A 22 1.97 8.26 -9.90
CA GLY A 22 3.15 7.94 -9.11
C GLY A 22 3.33 8.75 -7.84
N SER A 23 2.43 9.69 -7.51
CA SER A 23 2.51 10.48 -6.28
C SER A 23 1.14 10.87 -5.77
N VAL A 24 0.83 10.56 -4.52
CA VAL A 24 -0.45 10.96 -3.89
C VAL A 24 -0.15 11.98 -2.79
N SER A 25 -0.79 13.14 -2.88
CA SER A 25 -0.71 14.19 -1.86
C SER A 25 -1.45 13.78 -0.56
N PRO A 26 -1.12 14.39 0.60
CA PRO A 26 -1.85 14.12 1.84
C PRO A 26 -3.36 14.35 1.75
N GLU A 27 -3.77 15.37 0.99
CA GLU A 27 -5.18 15.65 0.71
C GLU A 27 -5.83 14.51 -0.09
N GLU A 28 -5.15 13.99 -1.12
CA GLU A 28 -5.64 12.85 -1.91
C GLU A 28 -5.68 11.56 -1.09
N ILE A 29 -4.74 11.34 -0.16
CA ILE A 29 -4.80 10.21 0.78
C ILE A 29 -6.03 10.31 1.68
N ASN A 30 -6.34 11.50 2.20
CA ASN A 30 -7.53 11.69 3.05
C ASN A 30 -8.82 11.49 2.25
N SER A 31 -8.89 12.04 1.04
CA SER A 31 -9.97 11.79 0.08
C SER A 31 -10.15 10.30 -0.21
N LEU A 32 -9.05 9.58 -0.47
CA LEU A 32 -9.06 8.14 -0.68
C LEU A 32 -9.58 7.39 0.55
N LYS A 33 -9.13 7.74 1.76
CA LYS A 33 -9.62 7.15 3.01
C LYS A 33 -11.12 7.38 3.17
N ASP A 34 -11.60 8.59 2.93
CA ASP A 34 -13.03 8.92 3.00
C ASP A 34 -13.87 8.08 2.02
N LEU A 35 -13.38 7.89 0.79
CA LEU A 35 -14.02 6.99 -0.18
C LEU A 35 -14.05 5.53 0.30
N LEU A 36 -12.92 5.04 0.81
CA LEU A 36 -12.81 3.67 1.31
C LEU A 36 -13.75 3.45 2.52
N PHE A 37 -13.94 4.45 3.39
CA PHE A 37 -14.87 4.39 4.53
C PHE A 37 -16.34 4.26 4.11
N GLN A 38 -16.67 4.60 2.87
CA GLN A 38 -18.02 4.47 2.34
C GLN A 38 -18.29 3.10 1.72
N LEU A 39 -17.26 2.25 1.53
CA LEU A 39 -17.45 0.91 1.02
C LEU A 39 -18.18 0.04 2.07
N PRO A 40 -19.21 -0.71 1.65
CA PRO A 40 -19.96 -1.58 2.57
C PRO A 40 -19.13 -2.77 3.03
N ASP A 41 -19.49 -3.36 4.18
CA ASP A 41 -18.96 -4.65 4.65
C ASP A 41 -17.42 -4.74 4.84
N MET A 42 -16.71 -3.62 5.00
CA MET A 42 -15.28 -3.62 5.33
C MET A 42 -15.01 -3.93 6.81
N THR A 43 -14.16 -4.92 7.08
CA THR A 43 -13.72 -5.25 8.45
C THR A 43 -12.44 -4.50 8.83
N ALA A 44 -12.15 -4.41 10.13
CA ALA A 44 -10.88 -3.84 10.60
C ALA A 44 -9.65 -4.58 10.04
N SER A 45 -9.76 -5.89 9.80
CA SER A 45 -8.67 -6.67 9.19
C SER A 45 -8.46 -6.30 7.73
N ASP A 46 -9.54 -5.99 6.99
CA ASP A 46 -9.44 -5.56 5.60
C ASP A 46 -8.75 -4.19 5.52
N TRP A 47 -9.11 -3.27 6.43
CA TRP A 47 -8.44 -1.98 6.55
C TRP A 47 -6.94 -2.10 6.80
N SER A 48 -6.54 -2.94 7.76
CA SER A 48 -5.11 -3.19 8.01
C SER A 48 -4.38 -3.79 6.81
N GLU A 49 -5.06 -4.57 5.97
CA GLU A 49 -4.50 -5.08 4.72
C GLU A 49 -4.37 -3.98 3.65
N LEU A 50 -5.25 -2.97 3.65
CA LEU A 50 -5.19 -1.86 2.70
C LEU A 50 -4.15 -0.81 3.06
N ASP A 51 -3.77 -0.68 4.33
CA ASP A 51 -2.78 0.31 4.77
C ASP A 51 -1.45 0.19 4.00
N ILE A 52 -0.99 -1.04 3.74
CA ILE A 52 0.22 -1.29 2.94
C ILE A 52 0.11 -0.76 1.50
N TYR A 53 -1.10 -0.69 0.95
CA TYR A 53 -1.38 -0.12 -0.38
C TYR A 53 -1.52 1.41 -0.33
N ILE A 54 -2.11 1.93 0.75
CA ILE A 54 -2.33 3.38 0.93
C ILE A 54 -1.00 4.10 1.15
N GLU A 55 -0.08 3.50 1.92
CA GLU A 55 1.12 4.19 2.37
C GLU A 55 2.33 4.07 1.44
N THR A 56 2.31 3.14 0.49
CA THR A 56 3.43 2.96 -0.43
C THR A 56 2.99 2.98 -1.90
N PRO A 57 3.77 3.61 -2.79
CA PRO A 57 3.39 3.75 -4.20
C PRO A 57 3.02 2.43 -4.87
N VAL A 58 1.92 2.42 -5.62
CA VAL A 58 1.50 1.26 -6.41
C VAL A 58 1.99 1.39 -7.85
N GLY A 59 3.03 0.63 -8.19
CA GLY A 59 3.64 0.65 -9.52
C GLY A 59 2.74 0.06 -10.61
N GLU A 60 2.99 0.43 -11.87
CA GLU A 60 2.14 0.08 -13.02
C GLU A 60 1.85 -1.43 -13.15
N ALA A 61 2.87 -2.27 -13.00
CA ALA A 61 2.70 -3.73 -13.10
C ALA A 61 1.77 -4.29 -12.02
N GLU A 62 1.84 -3.75 -10.79
CA GLU A 62 0.96 -4.14 -9.70
C GLU A 62 -0.46 -3.62 -9.90
N ARG A 63 -0.63 -2.39 -10.42
CA ARG A 63 -1.97 -1.88 -10.77
C ARG A 63 -2.66 -2.79 -11.78
N ILE A 64 -1.97 -3.16 -12.87
CA ILE A 64 -2.52 -4.08 -13.89
C ILE A 64 -2.88 -5.43 -13.28
N ARG A 65 -2.10 -5.94 -12.31
CA ARG A 65 -2.41 -7.18 -11.58
C ARG A 65 -3.71 -7.03 -10.78
N LEU A 66 -3.83 -5.96 -9.99
CA LEU A 66 -5.01 -5.70 -9.14
C LEU A 66 -6.28 -5.52 -9.98
N GLU A 67 -6.20 -4.80 -11.11
CA GLU A 67 -7.29 -4.70 -12.08
C GLU A 67 -7.68 -6.07 -12.64
N GLY A 68 -6.68 -6.88 -13.03
CA GLY A 68 -6.89 -8.24 -13.50
C GLY A 68 -7.56 -9.14 -12.46
N GLU A 69 -7.20 -9.00 -11.19
CA GLU A 69 -7.82 -9.71 -10.07
C GLU A 69 -9.29 -9.30 -9.87
N LEU A 70 -9.60 -8.01 -9.96
CA LEU A 70 -10.97 -7.52 -9.92
C LEU A 70 -11.79 -8.14 -11.05
N VAL A 71 -11.30 -8.01 -12.30
CA VAL A 71 -11.97 -8.56 -13.48
C VAL A 71 -12.16 -10.07 -13.39
N ALA A 72 -11.16 -10.81 -12.85
CA ALA A 72 -11.26 -12.25 -12.68
C ALA A 72 -12.33 -12.68 -11.66
N GLN A 73 -12.68 -11.80 -10.70
CA GLN A 73 -13.77 -12.03 -9.75
C GLN A 73 -15.15 -11.73 -10.33
N LEU A 74 -15.24 -10.82 -11.31
CA LEU A 74 -16.49 -10.40 -11.96
C LEU A 74 -16.93 -11.37 -13.06
N LYS A 75 -17.27 -12.60 -12.67
CA LYS A 75 -17.56 -13.69 -13.62
C LYS A 75 -18.99 -13.67 -14.15
N THR A 76 -19.92 -13.06 -13.41
CA THR A 76 -21.33 -13.03 -13.75
C THR A 76 -21.86 -11.60 -13.87
N PRO A 77 -23.00 -11.39 -14.56
CA PRO A 77 -23.66 -10.08 -14.57
C PRO A 77 -24.07 -9.62 -13.17
N GLU A 78 -24.36 -10.54 -12.26
CA GLU A 78 -24.71 -10.25 -10.87
C GLU A 78 -23.51 -9.69 -10.10
N ASP A 79 -22.31 -10.28 -10.27
CA ASP A 79 -21.08 -9.79 -9.66
C ASP A 79 -20.76 -8.36 -10.13
N LYS A 80 -20.95 -8.08 -11.42
CA LYS A 80 -20.80 -6.73 -11.98
C LYS A 80 -21.80 -5.74 -11.41
N ALA A 81 -23.08 -6.13 -11.37
CA ALA A 81 -24.13 -5.28 -10.84
C ALA A 81 -23.86 -4.94 -9.36
N LEU A 82 -23.35 -5.90 -8.59
CA LEU A 82 -22.97 -5.72 -7.20
C LEU A 82 -21.79 -4.77 -7.04
N ALA A 83 -20.73 -4.93 -7.83
CA ALA A 83 -19.58 -4.03 -7.81
C ALA A 83 -19.96 -2.59 -8.20
N ILE A 84 -20.80 -2.42 -9.24
CA ILE A 84 -21.32 -1.12 -9.65
C ILE A 84 -22.23 -0.53 -8.56
N ALA A 85 -23.06 -1.34 -7.91
CA ALA A 85 -23.91 -0.89 -6.81
C ALA A 85 -23.07 -0.38 -5.64
N ALA A 86 -22.03 -1.11 -5.23
CA ALA A 86 -21.11 -0.67 -4.17
C ALA A 86 -20.43 0.66 -4.53
N LEU A 87 -19.94 0.83 -5.77
CA LEU A 87 -19.36 2.10 -6.22
C LEU A 87 -20.39 3.25 -6.27
N ASN A 88 -21.65 2.95 -6.55
CA ASN A 88 -22.73 3.96 -6.53
C ASN A 88 -23.14 4.33 -5.09
N GLU A 89 -23.06 3.40 -4.14
CA GLU A 89 -23.27 3.69 -2.72
C GLU A 89 -22.21 4.66 -2.19
N VAL A 90 -20.94 4.48 -2.56
CA VAL A 90 -19.87 5.44 -2.27
C VAL A 90 -20.24 6.85 -2.77
N VAL A 91 -20.63 6.99 -4.04
CA VAL A 91 -21.05 8.31 -4.58
C VAL A 91 -22.25 8.93 -3.83
N SER A 92 -23.14 8.08 -3.31
CA SER A 92 -24.42 8.50 -2.72
C SER A 92 -24.37 8.72 -1.20
N ALA A 93 -23.31 8.28 -0.51
CA ALA A 93 -23.28 8.16 0.95
C ALA A 93 -23.34 9.51 1.70
N ASP A 94 -22.73 10.57 1.17
CA ASP A 94 -22.79 11.88 1.84
C ASP A 94 -22.87 13.12 0.91
N GLY A 95 -22.81 12.91 -0.42
CA GLY A 95 -22.86 13.98 -1.42
C GLY A 95 -21.61 14.87 -1.48
N ARG A 96 -20.50 14.50 -0.83
CA ARG A 96 -19.22 15.25 -0.80
C ARG A 96 -18.14 14.65 -1.68
N VAL A 97 -18.46 13.72 -2.57
CA VAL A 97 -17.50 13.23 -3.57
C VAL A 97 -17.11 14.39 -4.49
N SER A 98 -15.83 14.77 -4.39
CA SER A 98 -15.16 15.76 -5.21
C SER A 98 -15.07 15.32 -6.67
N ASP A 99 -14.70 16.23 -7.56
CA ASP A 99 -14.61 15.93 -8.99
C ASP A 99 -13.47 14.96 -9.31
N SER A 100 -12.36 14.99 -8.57
CA SER A 100 -11.24 14.05 -8.71
C SER A 100 -11.63 12.64 -8.27
N GLU A 101 -12.26 12.51 -7.11
CA GLU A 101 -12.78 11.24 -6.60
C GLU A 101 -13.84 10.64 -7.54
N ARG A 102 -14.73 11.48 -8.08
CA ARG A 102 -15.72 11.05 -9.07
C ARG A 102 -15.05 10.53 -10.34
N ALA A 103 -13.97 11.16 -10.79
CA ALA A 103 -13.23 10.70 -11.97
C ALA A 103 -12.64 9.29 -11.77
N VAL A 104 -12.02 9.04 -10.60
CA VAL A 104 -11.48 7.71 -10.24
C VAL A 104 -12.58 6.65 -10.21
N LEU A 105 -13.71 6.96 -9.57
CA LEU A 105 -14.84 6.02 -9.50
C LEU A 105 -15.44 5.71 -10.88
N GLU A 106 -15.58 6.72 -11.75
CA GLU A 106 -16.10 6.52 -13.11
C GLU A 106 -15.13 5.73 -14.00
N GLU A 107 -13.81 5.91 -13.83
CA GLU A 107 -12.81 5.08 -14.51
C GLU A 107 -12.95 3.60 -14.13
N ILE A 108 -13.09 3.31 -12.83
CA ILE A 108 -13.27 1.95 -12.32
C ILE A 108 -14.60 1.35 -12.79
N LYS A 109 -15.69 2.14 -12.78
CA LYS A 109 -16.98 1.68 -13.36
C LYS A 109 -16.85 1.33 -14.83
N SER A 110 -16.19 2.18 -15.63
CA SER A 110 -15.96 1.93 -17.05
C SER A 110 -15.14 0.65 -17.29
N MET A 111 -14.13 0.41 -16.45
CA MET A 111 -13.36 -0.84 -16.45
C MET A 111 -14.24 -2.06 -16.14
N ILE A 112 -15.09 -1.99 -15.11
CA ILE A 112 -16.00 -3.08 -14.72
C ILE A 112 -17.04 -3.36 -15.83
N GLU A 113 -17.58 -2.31 -16.44
CA GLU A 113 -18.55 -2.42 -17.52
C GLU A 113 -17.92 -3.08 -18.75
N SER A 114 -16.72 -2.62 -19.13
CA SER A 114 -15.97 -3.12 -20.29
C SER A 114 -15.33 -4.51 -20.09
N ALA A 115 -15.20 -4.97 -18.85
CA ALA A 115 -14.69 -6.30 -18.53
C ALA A 115 -15.66 -7.41 -19.00
N ASP A 116 -15.69 -7.72 -20.30
CA ASP A 116 -16.66 -8.64 -20.93
C ASP A 116 -17.05 -9.83 -20.03
N VAL A 117 -18.34 -9.91 -19.66
CA VAL A 117 -18.93 -11.17 -19.17
C VAL A 117 -18.95 -12.11 -20.35
N ALA A 118 -17.83 -12.76 -20.62
CA ALA A 118 -17.61 -13.80 -21.63
C ALA A 118 -18.76 -13.91 -22.65
N ILE A 119 -18.89 -12.92 -23.54
CA ILE A 119 -19.86 -13.01 -24.63
C ILE A 119 -19.37 -14.16 -25.50
N LEU A 120 -20.10 -15.28 -25.42
CA LEU A 120 -19.84 -16.53 -26.12
C LEU A 120 -19.86 -16.29 -27.64
N GLY A 121 -18.69 -15.96 -28.21
CA GLY A 121 -18.50 -15.80 -29.64
C GLY A 121 -17.07 -16.15 -30.09
N PRO A 122 -16.89 -16.68 -31.32
CA PRO A 122 -15.59 -17.14 -31.84
C PRO A 122 -14.56 -16.01 -32.04
N LEU A 123 -14.95 -14.74 -31.90
CA LEU A 123 -14.07 -13.57 -31.96
C LEU A 123 -13.27 -13.30 -30.67
N SER A 124 -13.65 -13.90 -29.54
CA SER A 124 -12.95 -13.77 -28.24
C SER A 124 -11.54 -14.40 -28.19
N ARG A 125 -11.14 -15.16 -29.23
CA ARG A 125 -9.78 -15.73 -29.31
C ARG A 125 -8.73 -14.73 -29.76
N LEU A 126 -9.13 -13.65 -30.43
CA LEU A 126 -8.17 -12.71 -31.01
C LEU A 126 -7.67 -11.67 -29.99
N MET A 127 -8.53 -11.22 -29.06
CA MET A 127 -8.15 -10.27 -27.99
C MET A 127 -7.39 -10.91 -26.82
N ARG A 128 -7.37 -12.25 -26.74
CA ARG A 128 -6.52 -12.97 -25.78
C ARG A 128 -5.03 -12.69 -26.00
N GLY A 129 -4.57 -12.30 -27.20
CA GLY A 129 -3.14 -12.11 -27.47
C GLY A 129 -2.51 -10.91 -26.77
N SER A 130 -3.19 -9.76 -26.76
CA SER A 130 -2.73 -8.52 -26.12
C SER A 130 -2.97 -8.52 -24.61
N ILE A 131 -4.10 -9.09 -24.16
CA ILE A 131 -4.38 -9.30 -22.73
C ILE A 131 -3.41 -10.33 -22.13
N LYS A 132 -3.02 -11.38 -22.86
CA LYS A 132 -2.12 -12.42 -22.34
C LYS A 132 -0.70 -11.91 -22.09
N ARG A 133 -0.19 -10.98 -22.91
CA ARG A 133 1.11 -10.33 -22.68
C ARG A 133 1.10 -9.43 -21.45
N ARG A 134 0.09 -8.53 -21.33
CA ARG A 134 -0.13 -7.74 -20.10
C ARG A 134 -0.35 -8.62 -18.87
N SER A 135 -1.08 -9.73 -19.02
CA SER A 135 -1.33 -10.68 -17.92
C SER A 135 -0.10 -11.49 -17.52
N GLN A 136 0.87 -11.71 -18.41
CA GLN A 136 2.08 -12.46 -18.09
C GLN A 136 3.11 -11.61 -17.32
N GLU A 137 3.21 -10.32 -17.65
CA GLU A 137 3.98 -9.35 -16.86
C GLU A 137 3.28 -9.05 -15.52
N ALA A 138 1.95 -8.93 -15.52
CA ALA A 138 1.15 -8.75 -14.29
C ALA A 138 1.08 -10.01 -13.40
N ALA A 139 1.14 -11.23 -13.96
CA ALA A 139 1.14 -12.47 -13.18
C ALA A 139 2.43 -12.66 -12.36
N ASN A 140 3.51 -12.01 -12.77
CA ASN A 140 4.77 -11.95 -12.00
C ASN A 140 4.94 -10.61 -11.29
N ALA A 141 3.94 -9.71 -11.31
CA ALA A 141 4.03 -8.45 -10.61
C ALA A 141 4.17 -8.71 -9.10
N PRO A 142 4.93 -7.88 -8.37
CA PRO A 142 5.12 -8.04 -6.94
C PRO A 142 3.77 -8.11 -6.23
N ASN A 143 3.59 -9.12 -5.36
CA ASN A 143 2.50 -9.11 -4.40
C ASN A 143 3.04 -8.57 -3.07
N ARG A 144 2.70 -7.33 -2.74
CA ARG A 144 3.17 -6.70 -1.49
C ARG A 144 2.58 -7.33 -0.23
N GLU A 145 1.50 -8.10 -0.35
CA GLU A 145 0.89 -8.78 0.79
C GLU A 145 1.81 -9.82 1.43
N VAL A 146 2.79 -10.34 0.69
CA VAL A 146 3.86 -11.21 1.21
C VAL A 146 4.64 -10.54 2.35
N TYR A 147 4.64 -9.21 2.39
CA TYR A 147 5.35 -8.40 3.37
C TYR A 147 4.40 -7.79 4.42
N LEU A 148 3.13 -8.22 4.50
CA LEU A 148 2.20 -7.72 5.51
C LEU A 148 2.67 -8.00 6.94
N GLU A 149 3.31 -9.15 7.17
CA GLU A 149 3.88 -9.48 8.46
C GLU A 149 4.94 -8.45 8.86
N ASP A 150 5.84 -8.12 7.94
CA ASP A 150 6.88 -7.11 8.14
C ASP A 150 6.28 -5.72 8.33
N PHE A 151 5.32 -5.32 7.50
CA PHE A 151 4.60 -4.06 7.66
C PHE A 151 3.93 -3.94 9.04
N THR A 152 3.39 -5.04 9.54
CA THR A 152 2.63 -5.11 10.80
C THR A 152 3.52 -5.21 12.04
N HIS A 153 4.71 -5.83 11.94
CA HIS A 153 5.60 -6.07 13.09
C HIS A 153 6.81 -5.12 13.11
N ASN A 154 7.28 -4.71 11.93
CA ASN A 154 8.45 -3.87 11.75
C ASN A 154 8.24 -2.93 10.54
N LYS A 155 7.26 -2.03 10.68
CA LYS A 155 6.87 -1.07 9.64
C LYS A 155 8.05 -0.27 9.10
N ILE A 156 8.96 0.15 9.98
CA ILE A 156 10.17 0.91 9.61
C ILE A 156 11.03 0.09 8.67
N PHE A 157 11.27 -1.19 8.97
CA PHE A 157 12.04 -2.08 8.09
C PHE A 157 11.39 -2.21 6.72
N TYR A 158 10.07 -2.39 6.68
CA TYR A 158 9.34 -2.48 5.42
C TYR A 158 9.53 -1.21 4.58
N LEU A 159 9.32 -0.03 5.16
CA LEU A 159 9.40 1.24 4.46
C LEU A 159 10.83 1.56 3.98
N VAL A 160 11.83 1.31 4.83
CA VAL A 160 13.26 1.46 4.47
C VAL A 160 13.63 0.53 3.32
N SER A 161 13.23 -0.74 3.39
CA SER A 161 13.51 -1.71 2.33
C SER A 161 12.90 -1.29 0.99
N ARG A 162 11.66 -0.78 1.01
CA ARG A 162 11.00 -0.28 -0.21
C ARG A 162 11.69 0.94 -0.81
N ARG A 163 12.16 1.86 0.02
CA ARG A 163 12.84 3.06 -0.47
C ARG A 163 14.20 2.72 -1.09
N LEU A 164 14.95 1.82 -0.45
CA LEU A 164 16.23 1.32 -1.00
C LEU A 164 16.04 0.58 -2.33
N GLU A 165 14.98 -0.25 -2.45
CA GLU A 165 14.65 -0.92 -3.72
C GLU A 165 14.32 0.06 -4.86
N LEU A 166 13.62 1.16 -4.55
CA LEU A 166 13.26 2.19 -5.54
C LEU A 166 14.46 3.03 -5.97
N GLU A 167 15.33 3.37 -5.02
CA GLU A 167 16.52 4.20 -5.28
C GLU A 167 17.65 3.40 -5.96
N SER A 168 17.47 2.08 -6.16
CA SER A 168 18.45 1.16 -6.77
C SER A 168 19.83 1.26 -6.10
N GLU A 169 19.85 1.57 -4.81
CA GLU A 169 21.09 1.60 -4.05
C GLU A 169 21.51 0.17 -3.70
N ASP A 170 22.81 -0.10 -3.85
CA ASP A 170 23.41 -1.35 -3.40
C ASP A 170 23.34 -1.41 -1.87
N ILE A 171 22.28 -2.03 -1.34
CA ILE A 171 22.13 -2.27 0.10
C ILE A 171 23.37 -3.04 0.58
N THR A 172 24.16 -2.40 1.44
CA THR A 172 25.40 -3.00 1.95
C THR A 172 25.14 -3.91 3.15
N LEU A 173 24.05 -3.66 3.86
CA LEU A 173 23.66 -4.40 5.05
C LEU A 173 22.89 -5.69 4.73
N SER A 174 23.18 -6.73 5.50
CA SER A 174 22.35 -7.95 5.47
C SER A 174 20.95 -7.67 6.05
N GLU A 175 19.93 -8.32 5.52
CA GLU A 175 18.53 -8.17 5.97
C GLU A 175 18.34 -8.31 7.50
N PRO A 176 18.94 -9.29 8.22
CA PRO A 176 18.79 -9.39 9.67
C PRO A 176 19.31 -8.16 10.41
N VAL A 177 20.38 -7.53 9.90
CA VAL A 177 20.95 -6.32 10.47
C VAL A 177 20.02 -5.14 10.20
N LEU A 178 19.48 -5.01 8.99
CA LEU A 178 18.54 -3.95 8.64
C LEU A 178 17.24 -4.02 9.45
N ARG A 179 16.70 -5.24 9.68
CA ARG A 179 15.54 -5.47 10.56
C ARG A 179 15.80 -4.98 11.97
N LYS A 180 16.95 -5.34 12.55
CA LYS A 180 17.35 -4.95 13.92
C LYS A 180 17.61 -3.45 14.04
N LEU A 181 18.26 -2.86 13.04
CA LEU A 181 18.48 -1.42 12.92
C LEU A 181 17.16 -0.64 12.86
N SER A 182 16.20 -1.12 12.08
CA SER A 182 14.88 -0.47 11.94
C SER A 182 14.11 -0.47 13.25
N LEU A 183 14.18 -1.57 14.02
CA LEU A 183 13.61 -1.63 15.36
C LEU A 183 14.33 -0.69 16.34
N ALA A 184 15.67 -0.66 16.31
CA ALA A 184 16.45 0.27 17.12
C ALA A 184 16.13 1.73 16.80
N GLY A 185 16.04 2.07 15.51
CA GLY A 185 15.67 3.39 15.01
C GLY A 185 14.30 3.82 15.54
N GLY A 186 13.31 2.94 15.47
CA GLY A 186 11.97 3.21 16.02
C GLY A 186 11.97 3.43 17.54
N LEU A 187 12.75 2.65 18.30
CA LEU A 187 12.89 2.87 19.75
C LEU A 187 13.54 4.23 20.06
N MET A 188 14.58 4.60 19.32
CA MET A 188 15.26 5.88 19.51
C MET A 188 14.37 7.06 19.12
N ALA A 189 13.66 6.96 17.98
CA ALA A 189 12.70 7.95 17.53
C ALA A 189 11.58 8.16 18.57
N HIS A 190 11.08 7.08 19.18
CA HIS A 190 10.09 7.17 20.23
C HIS A 190 10.59 7.93 21.47
N VAL A 191 11.85 7.73 21.86
CA VAL A 191 12.47 8.46 22.98
C VAL A 191 12.71 9.93 22.63
N ALA A 192 13.13 10.23 21.41
CA ALA A 192 13.31 11.60 20.95
C ALA A 192 11.97 12.35 20.89
N TYR A 193 10.93 11.71 20.37
CA TYR A 193 9.61 12.32 20.16
C TYR A 193 8.75 12.46 21.44
N VAL A 194 9.30 12.26 22.64
CA VAL A 194 8.54 12.34 23.89
C VAL A 194 7.90 13.73 24.10
N ASP A 195 8.56 14.78 23.63
CA ASP A 195 8.06 16.15 23.67
C ASP A 195 7.32 16.58 22.38
N GLN A 196 7.00 15.61 21.51
CA GLN A 196 6.29 15.78 20.23
C GLN A 196 7.11 16.51 19.15
N GLU A 197 8.41 16.64 19.34
CA GLU A 197 9.33 17.18 18.35
C GLU A 197 10.58 16.27 18.28
N VAL A 198 11.26 16.23 17.14
CA VAL A 198 12.61 15.66 17.07
C VAL A 198 13.50 16.74 16.51
N THR A 199 14.48 17.17 17.30
CA THR A 199 15.43 18.19 16.88
C THR A 199 16.47 17.63 15.91
N GLU A 200 17.10 18.50 15.14
CA GLU A 200 18.21 18.12 14.23
C GLU A 200 19.34 17.41 15.01
N ALA A 201 19.66 17.88 16.22
CA ALA A 201 20.69 17.26 17.06
C ALA A 201 20.31 15.84 17.54
N GLU A 202 19.02 15.58 17.80
CA GLU A 202 18.55 14.24 18.16
C GLU A 202 18.53 13.32 16.95
N PHE A 203 18.11 13.83 15.79
CA PHE A 203 18.18 13.12 14.53
C PHE A 203 19.62 12.70 14.19
N ASP A 204 20.57 13.63 14.26
CA ASP A 204 21.99 13.37 14.01
C ASP A 204 22.54 12.33 15.00
N ALA A 205 22.20 12.46 16.29
CA ALA A 205 22.60 11.48 17.30
C ALA A 205 22.04 10.08 17.03
N MET A 206 20.81 9.98 16.53
CA MET A 206 20.23 8.70 16.11
C MET A 206 21.01 8.09 14.95
N ALA A 207 21.28 8.86 13.90
CA ALA A 207 22.05 8.39 12.74
C ALA A 207 23.46 7.94 13.15
N ASP A 208 24.17 8.74 13.96
CA ASP A 208 25.50 8.42 14.49
C ASP A 208 25.51 7.10 15.29
N ILE A 209 24.47 6.85 16.09
CA ILE A 209 24.35 5.61 16.87
C ILE A 209 24.12 4.41 15.95
N LEU A 210 23.26 4.54 14.93
CA LEU A 210 22.99 3.48 13.95
C LEU A 210 24.27 3.10 13.19
N GLU A 211 25.05 4.09 12.74
CA GLU A 211 26.36 3.88 12.11
C GLU A 211 27.33 3.18 13.08
N ALA A 212 27.55 3.75 14.27
CA ALA A 212 28.61 3.32 15.17
C ALA A 212 28.38 1.92 15.77
N LYS A 213 27.12 1.51 15.95
CA LYS A 213 26.77 0.24 16.63
C LYS A 213 26.52 -0.92 15.69
N TRP A 214 26.02 -0.67 14.48
CA TRP A 214 25.65 -1.71 13.52
C TRP A 214 26.41 -1.63 12.19
N GLY A 215 27.27 -0.62 12.01
CA GLY A 215 28.08 -0.47 10.80
C GLY A 215 27.28 -0.09 9.57
N ALA A 216 26.12 0.55 9.75
CA ALA A 216 25.35 1.12 8.66
C ALA A 216 26.17 2.22 7.97
N SER A 217 26.03 2.35 6.65
CA SER A 217 26.52 3.54 5.95
C SER A 217 25.73 4.78 6.37
N THR A 218 26.28 5.96 6.13
CA THR A 218 25.61 7.23 6.46
C THR A 218 24.26 7.38 5.78
N VAL A 219 24.12 6.87 4.55
CA VAL A 219 22.85 6.92 3.82
C VAL A 219 21.83 5.98 4.46
N GLU A 220 22.21 4.73 4.75
CA GLU A 220 21.31 3.76 5.40
C GLU A 220 20.89 4.21 6.81
N ALA A 221 21.82 4.76 7.60
CA ALA A 221 21.55 5.25 8.94
C ALA A 221 20.61 6.45 8.93
N ALA A 222 20.85 7.42 8.05
CA ALA A 222 19.98 8.59 7.88
C ALA A 222 18.59 8.19 7.39
N LEU A 223 18.50 7.26 6.43
CA LEU A 223 17.22 6.77 5.92
C LEU A 223 16.40 6.05 7.01
N VAL A 224 17.04 5.17 7.81
CA VAL A 224 16.37 4.52 8.93
C VAL A 224 15.88 5.53 9.96
N ALA A 225 16.69 6.55 10.28
CA ALA A 225 16.30 7.61 11.20
C ALA A 225 15.13 8.45 10.65
N GLU A 226 15.16 8.84 9.37
CA GLU A 226 14.10 9.60 8.70
C GLU A 226 12.76 8.86 8.77
N VAL A 227 12.76 7.59 8.35
CA VAL A 227 11.56 6.75 8.39
C VAL A 227 11.08 6.56 9.83
N ALA A 228 12.00 6.28 10.78
CA ALA A 228 11.62 6.09 12.18
C ALA A 228 10.96 7.32 12.81
N VAL A 229 11.49 8.52 12.55
CA VAL A 229 10.91 9.79 13.04
C VAL A 229 9.54 10.04 12.42
N SER A 230 9.43 9.89 11.09
CA SER A 230 8.17 10.03 10.37
C SER A 230 7.08 9.12 10.95
N GLU A 231 7.38 7.83 11.12
CA GLU A 231 6.40 6.85 11.59
C GLU A 231 6.06 7.02 13.07
N THR A 232 7.02 7.42 13.91
CA THR A 232 6.77 7.67 15.33
C THR A 232 5.72 8.78 15.53
N SER A 233 5.78 9.84 14.70
CA SER A 233 4.80 10.92 14.75
C SER A 233 3.36 10.48 14.37
N GLN A 234 3.24 9.37 13.64
CA GLN A 234 1.96 8.81 13.19
C GLN A 234 1.38 7.75 14.15
N GLY A 235 2.11 7.38 15.20
CA GLY A 235 1.62 6.48 16.25
C GLY A 235 1.98 4.99 16.05
N LEU A 236 3.28 4.67 16.17
CA LEU A 236 3.77 3.29 16.15
C LEU A 236 3.29 2.43 17.35
N ASP A 237 3.11 1.13 17.15
CA ASP A 237 2.87 0.15 18.22
C ASP A 237 4.18 -0.11 19.01
N ILE A 238 4.42 0.72 20.02
CA ILE A 238 5.63 0.68 20.85
C ILE A 238 5.80 -0.64 21.61
N TYR A 239 4.69 -1.24 22.06
CA TYR A 239 4.75 -2.51 22.78
C TYR A 239 5.33 -3.60 21.89
N ARG A 240 4.82 -3.70 20.65
CA ARG A 240 5.32 -4.65 19.67
C ARG A 240 6.76 -4.37 19.30
N LEU A 241 7.06 -3.11 18.95
CA LEU A 241 8.39 -2.71 18.53
C LEU A 241 9.46 -3.02 19.59
N SER A 242 9.14 -2.78 20.86
CA SER A 242 10.01 -3.15 21.98
C SER A 242 10.20 -4.66 22.09
N ARG A 243 9.12 -5.45 22.04
CA ARG A 243 9.17 -6.91 22.15
C ARG A 243 10.02 -7.53 21.04
N GLU A 244 9.75 -7.16 19.79
CA GLU A 244 10.49 -7.67 18.62
C GLU A 244 12.00 -7.33 18.72
N PHE A 245 12.36 -6.14 19.21
CA PHE A 245 13.76 -5.76 19.38
C PHE A 245 14.52 -6.63 20.39
N PHE A 246 13.85 -7.04 21.48
CA PHE A 246 14.46 -7.90 22.50
C PHE A 246 14.51 -9.39 22.11
N GLU A 247 13.58 -9.83 21.25
CA GLU A 247 13.50 -11.22 20.79
C GLU A 247 14.42 -11.51 19.58
N THR A 248 14.91 -10.47 18.90
CA THR A 248 15.80 -10.53 17.71
C THR A 248 17.27 -10.28 18.04
#